data_AF-A0AAN6K7X8-F1
#
_entry.id   AF-A0AAN6K7X8-F1
#
_cell.length_a   1.000
_cell.length_b   1.000
_cell.length_c   1.000
_cell.angle_alpha   90.00
_cell.angle_beta   90.00
_cell.angle_gamma   90.00
#
_symmetry.space_group_name_H-M   'P 1'
#
loop_
_entity.id
_entity.type
_entity.pdbx_description
1 polymer ?
#
loop_
_entity_poly.entity_id
_entity_poly.type
_entity_poly.pdbx_seq_one_letter_code
_entity_poly.pdbx_strand_id
1 'polypeptide(L)'
;MRLPVHRTALRRRVPTHVITRPRHTALFHATAYRPEQRPQDPRLEDVEELLGDQFALLRPAYEVPKNPIILAHGLLGFDEWHIAGQNLPGIHYWRGITESLAEKGVEVITATVPPSGSIEKRAEMLAQSIERKAKGKAVNIIAGLDSRYMVSRLQPPNVRVLSLTTIATPHRGSAFADYLFRQIGPMNLPHLYKTLAYFGLETGAFEQLTMKYMAESFNPRTPDVDGIAYYSYGATLRPRITSVFRKSHSVMQEAEGPNDGLVSVKSAKWGTYKGTLDDVSHLDLINWTNKLRWWIWELTGHRKQYVLRVVSCWNRLRADERCSFNAIAFYLAIADMLAKEGL
;
A
#
# COMPACT_ATOMS: atom_id res chain seq x y z
N MET A 1 -85.43 -15.62 19.01
CA MET A 1 -85.26 -16.64 17.95
C MET A 1 -85.41 -15.95 16.60
N ARG A 2 -84.52 -16.25 15.65
CA ARG A 2 -84.52 -15.88 14.22
C ARG A 2 -83.84 -14.57 13.79
N LEU A 3 -82.97 -14.80 12.80
CA LEU A 3 -82.07 -13.94 12.02
C LEU A 3 -82.78 -12.80 11.26
N PRO A 4 -82.03 -11.76 10.84
CA PRO A 4 -82.40 -10.96 9.68
C PRO A 4 -81.53 -11.25 8.46
N VAL A 5 -82.22 -11.22 7.32
CA VAL A 5 -81.75 -11.43 5.95
C VAL A 5 -81.38 -10.08 5.29
N HIS A 6 -80.39 -10.15 4.39
CA HIS A 6 -79.91 -9.21 3.38
C HIS A 6 -80.65 -7.88 3.10
N ARG A 7 -79.84 -6.83 2.84
CA ARG A 7 -79.99 -6.01 1.61
C ARG A 7 -78.69 -5.29 1.23
N THR A 8 -78.28 -5.49 -0.01
CA THR A 8 -77.17 -4.86 -0.74
C THR A 8 -77.63 -3.52 -1.31
N ALA A 9 -76.81 -2.46 -1.25
CA ALA A 9 -76.92 -1.31 -2.17
C ALA A 9 -75.64 -0.44 -2.22
N LEU A 10 -74.97 -0.52 -3.37
CA LEU A 10 -74.36 0.57 -4.16
C LEU A 10 -73.37 1.54 -3.48
N ARG A 11 -72.07 1.23 -3.62
CA ARG A 11 -70.94 2.17 -3.53
C ARG A 11 -70.99 3.17 -4.69
N ARG A 12 -71.20 4.46 -4.41
CA ARG A 12 -70.87 5.56 -5.35
C ARG A 12 -69.35 5.79 -5.35
N ARG A 13 -68.74 5.76 -6.54
CA ARG A 13 -67.32 6.08 -6.79
C ARG A 13 -67.10 7.60 -6.69
N VAL A 14 -66.02 8.00 -6.02
CA VAL A 14 -65.41 9.33 -6.15
C VAL A 14 -64.05 9.12 -6.82
N PRO A 15 -63.68 9.87 -7.87
CA PRO A 15 -62.45 9.62 -8.63
C PRO A 15 -61.22 10.14 -7.89
N THR A 16 -60.26 9.27 -7.60
CA THR A 16 -58.91 9.64 -7.20
C THR A 16 -58.07 9.91 -8.45
N HIS A 17 -57.60 11.14 -8.61
CA HIS A 17 -56.63 11.53 -9.63
C HIS A 17 -55.32 10.75 -9.42
N VAL A 18 -54.96 9.92 -10.39
CA VAL A 18 -53.63 9.29 -10.49
C VAL A 18 -52.69 10.29 -11.15
N ILE A 19 -51.76 10.85 -10.39
CA ILE A 19 -50.64 11.63 -10.93
C ILE A 19 -49.60 10.63 -11.46
N THR A 20 -49.54 10.46 -12.77
CA THR A 20 -48.47 9.73 -13.45
C THR A 20 -47.21 10.60 -13.51
N ARG A 21 -46.16 10.22 -12.79
CA ARG A 21 -44.81 10.80 -12.97
C ARG A 21 -44.09 10.04 -14.09
N PRO A 22 -43.45 10.73 -15.05
CA PRO A 22 -42.72 10.05 -16.12
C PRO A 22 -41.45 9.38 -15.55
N ARG A 23 -41.24 8.12 -15.93
CA ARG A 23 -39.99 7.39 -15.67
C ARG A 23 -38.92 7.93 -16.61
N HIS A 24 -38.03 8.78 -16.09
CA HIS A 24 -36.76 9.07 -16.75
C HIS A 24 -35.83 7.88 -16.53
N THR A 25 -35.66 7.07 -17.57
CA THR A 25 -34.57 6.10 -17.67
C THR A 25 -33.28 6.89 -17.86
N ALA A 26 -32.50 7.06 -16.79
CA ALA A 26 -31.17 7.63 -16.89
C ALA A 26 -30.26 6.61 -17.60
N LEU A 27 -29.98 6.85 -18.88
CA LEU A 27 -28.90 6.19 -19.62
C LEU A 27 -27.59 6.63 -18.97
N PHE A 28 -26.96 5.73 -18.20
CA PHE A 28 -25.59 5.93 -17.74
C PHE A 28 -24.66 5.84 -18.96
N HIS A 29 -24.31 6.99 -19.55
CA HIS A 29 -23.17 7.07 -20.42
C HIS A 29 -21.90 6.84 -19.59
N ALA A 30 -21.29 5.66 -19.78
CA ALA A 30 -19.92 5.42 -19.36
C ALA A 30 -19.03 6.39 -20.14
N THR A 31 -18.70 7.51 -19.51
CA THR A 31 -17.70 8.44 -20.04
C THR A 31 -16.36 7.72 -19.99
N ALA A 32 -15.80 7.44 -21.17
CA ALA A 32 -14.44 6.95 -21.29
C ALA A 32 -13.51 7.95 -20.58
N TYR A 33 -12.87 7.49 -19.51
CA TYR A 33 -11.89 8.26 -18.76
C TYR A 33 -10.74 8.65 -19.72
N ARG A 34 -10.59 9.96 -19.96
CA ARG A 34 -9.39 10.55 -20.55
C ARG A 34 -8.55 11.10 -19.40
N PRO A 35 -7.31 10.66 -19.19
CA PRO A 35 -6.44 11.29 -18.22
C PRO A 35 -6.18 12.73 -18.66
N GLU A 36 -6.61 13.71 -17.87
CA GLU A 36 -6.15 15.09 -18.04
C GLU A 36 -4.67 15.10 -17.67
N GLN A 37 -3.80 15.49 -18.61
CA GLN A 37 -2.39 15.72 -18.34
C GLN A 37 -2.29 16.88 -17.35
N ARG A 38 -2.03 16.56 -16.07
CA ARG A 38 -1.68 17.58 -15.08
C ARG A 38 -0.43 18.33 -15.56
N PRO A 39 -0.30 19.64 -15.31
CA PRO A 39 0.95 20.35 -15.53
C PRO A 39 2.08 19.59 -14.82
N GLN A 40 3.10 19.17 -15.56
CA GLN A 40 4.28 18.54 -14.97
C GLN A 40 4.93 19.54 -14.00
N ASP A 41 5.16 19.10 -12.76
CA ASP A 41 5.88 19.90 -11.76
C ASP A 41 7.34 20.01 -12.22
N PRO A 42 7.90 21.22 -12.41
CA PRO A 42 9.28 21.38 -12.89
C PRO A 42 10.32 20.66 -12.02
N ARG A 43 10.00 20.39 -10.75
CA ARG A 43 10.86 19.64 -9.82
C ARG A 43 10.87 18.13 -10.06
N LEU A 44 9.97 17.64 -10.91
CA LEU A 44 9.80 16.23 -11.25
C LEU A 44 10.11 15.97 -12.74
N GLU A 45 10.70 16.95 -13.45
CA GLU A 45 11.14 16.78 -14.85
C GLU A 45 12.12 15.60 -15.00
N ASP A 46 12.95 15.36 -13.98
CA ASP A 46 13.93 14.27 -13.95
C ASP A 46 13.34 12.91 -13.49
N VAL A 47 12.06 12.88 -13.09
CA VAL A 47 11.39 11.65 -12.64
C VAL A 47 10.82 10.93 -13.85
N GLU A 48 11.60 9.97 -14.35
CA GLU A 48 11.14 9.01 -15.36
C GLU A 48 9.85 8.29 -14.90
N GLU A 49 8.88 8.20 -15.81
CA GLU A 49 7.64 7.41 -15.68
C GLU A 49 6.78 7.74 -14.44
N LEU A 50 6.34 8.99 -14.34
CA LEU A 50 5.38 9.40 -13.32
C LEU A 50 4.00 8.75 -13.55
N LEU A 51 3.51 8.00 -12.56
CA LEU A 51 2.28 7.21 -12.61
C LEU A 51 1.03 7.98 -12.12
N GLY A 52 1.06 9.32 -12.22
CA GLY A 52 -0.04 10.27 -12.00
C GLY A 52 -1.26 9.75 -11.23
N ASP A 53 -2.41 9.71 -11.89
CA ASP A 53 -3.69 9.22 -11.35
C ASP A 53 -4.06 7.83 -11.89
N GLN A 54 -3.09 7.08 -12.45
CA GLN A 54 -3.32 5.77 -13.08
C GLN A 54 -3.91 4.73 -12.11
N PHE A 55 -3.67 4.90 -10.80
CA PHE A 55 -4.20 4.06 -9.74
C PHE A 55 -5.19 4.80 -8.85
N ALA A 56 -5.80 5.89 -9.32
CA ALA A 56 -6.85 6.58 -8.56
C ALA A 56 -8.15 5.74 -8.48
N LEU A 57 -8.43 4.95 -9.52
CA LEU A 57 -9.68 4.19 -9.67
C LEU A 57 -9.43 2.71 -9.96
N LEU A 58 -10.38 1.87 -9.54
CA LEU A 58 -10.40 0.45 -9.90
C LEU A 58 -10.75 0.30 -11.38
N ARG A 59 -10.00 -0.55 -12.09
CA ARG A 59 -10.32 -0.99 -13.45
C ARG A 59 -11.51 -1.96 -13.43
N PRO A 60 -12.28 -2.06 -14.53
CA PRO A 60 -13.41 -2.99 -14.63
C PRO A 60 -12.98 -4.45 -14.56
N ALA A 61 -11.78 -4.76 -15.03
CA ALA A 61 -11.22 -6.11 -15.04
C ALA A 61 -9.70 -6.08 -14.75
N TYR A 62 -9.24 -7.17 -14.15
CA TYR A 62 -7.83 -7.48 -13.89
C TYR A 62 -7.60 -8.94 -14.24
N GLU A 63 -6.46 -9.25 -14.86
CA GLU A 63 -6.00 -10.62 -15.04
C GLU A 63 -5.45 -11.17 -13.72
N VAL A 64 -5.53 -12.51 -13.57
CA VAL A 64 -5.15 -13.20 -12.34
C VAL A 64 -3.86 -13.98 -12.61
N PRO A 65 -2.80 -13.77 -11.81
CA PRO A 65 -1.54 -14.49 -11.99
C PRO A 65 -1.74 -15.96 -11.67
N LYS A 66 -0.95 -16.81 -12.34
CA LYS A 66 -1.09 -18.28 -12.19
C LYS A 66 -0.54 -18.76 -10.85
N ASN A 67 0.44 -18.05 -10.31
CA ASN A 67 1.15 -18.42 -9.10
C ASN A 67 0.78 -17.49 -7.93
N PRO A 68 0.78 -18.01 -6.68
CA PRO A 68 0.51 -17.22 -5.49
C PRO A 68 1.37 -15.96 -5.37
N ILE A 69 0.76 -14.90 -4.81
CA ILE A 69 1.48 -13.70 -4.40
C ILE A 69 1.80 -13.80 -2.90
N ILE A 70 3.09 -13.70 -2.56
CA ILE A 70 3.56 -13.49 -1.19
C ILE A 70 3.57 -11.99 -0.89
N LEU A 71 2.92 -11.58 0.19
CA LEU A 71 3.02 -10.22 0.74
C LEU A 71 3.81 -10.25 2.05
N ALA A 72 4.94 -9.56 2.09
CA ALA A 72 5.75 -9.38 3.31
C ALA A 72 5.95 -7.90 3.63
N HIS A 73 5.78 -7.53 4.90
CA HIS A 73 5.85 -6.15 5.35
C HIS A 73 7.29 -5.65 5.53
N GLY A 74 7.52 -4.34 5.45
CA GLY A 74 8.83 -3.71 5.67
C GLY A 74 9.27 -3.60 7.14
N LEU A 75 10.33 -2.83 7.38
CA LEU A 75 10.80 -2.48 8.72
C LEU A 75 9.72 -1.67 9.47
N LEU A 76 9.55 -1.95 10.76
CA LEU A 76 8.47 -1.50 11.65
C LEU A 76 7.06 -1.92 11.22
N GLY A 77 6.93 -2.82 10.24
CA GLY A 77 5.66 -3.46 9.95
C GLY A 77 5.26 -4.43 11.06
N PHE A 78 3.96 -4.52 11.33
CA PHE A 78 3.36 -5.40 12.34
C PHE A 78 2.30 -6.26 11.65
N ASP A 79 2.18 -7.52 12.03
CA ASP A 79 1.15 -8.41 11.46
C ASP A 79 -0.26 -8.05 11.89
N GLU A 80 -0.42 -7.75 13.17
CA GLU A 80 -1.68 -7.44 13.81
C GLU A 80 -1.40 -6.52 15.01
N TRP A 81 -1.94 -5.31 14.98
CA TRP A 81 -1.84 -4.39 16.11
C TRP A 81 -3.16 -4.40 16.89
N HIS A 82 -3.14 -4.90 18.12
CA HIS A 82 -4.29 -4.92 19.04
C HIS A 82 -4.32 -3.64 19.87
N ILE A 83 -5.23 -2.72 19.56
CA ILE A 83 -5.27 -1.36 20.12
C ILE A 83 -5.95 -1.32 21.51
N ALA A 84 -6.80 -2.27 21.85
CA ALA A 84 -7.55 -2.27 23.11
C ALA A 84 -7.61 -3.67 23.77
N GLY A 85 -6.44 -4.24 24.04
CA GLY A 85 -6.31 -5.59 24.58
C GLY A 85 -6.69 -6.67 23.56
N GLN A 86 -6.50 -7.93 23.94
CA GLN A 86 -6.70 -9.11 23.07
C GLN A 86 -8.17 -9.31 22.62
N ASN A 87 -9.09 -8.45 23.03
CA ASN A 87 -10.54 -8.60 22.83
C ASN A 87 -11.10 -7.81 21.63
N LEU A 88 -10.28 -7.05 20.90
CA LEU A 88 -10.67 -6.42 19.63
C LEU A 88 -9.87 -7.00 18.45
N PRO A 89 -10.51 -7.16 17.27
CA PRO A 89 -9.83 -7.65 16.08
C PRO A 89 -8.70 -6.69 15.72
N GLY A 90 -7.47 -7.20 15.64
CA GLY A 90 -6.32 -6.36 15.42
C GLY A 90 -6.26 -5.83 13.99
N ILE A 91 -5.46 -4.78 13.80
CA ILE A 91 -5.29 -4.16 12.50
C ILE A 91 -4.19 -4.90 11.74
N HIS A 92 -4.55 -5.57 10.64
CA HIS A 92 -3.56 -6.18 9.76
C HIS A 92 -2.86 -5.14 8.86
N TYR A 93 -1.56 -5.35 8.63
CA TYR A 93 -0.73 -4.53 7.75
C TYR A 93 -1.35 -4.37 6.36
N TRP A 94 -1.82 -5.48 5.78
CA TRP A 94 -2.38 -5.56 4.43
C TRP A 94 -3.91 -5.44 4.36
N ARG A 95 -4.57 -5.02 5.46
CA ARG A 95 -6.05 -5.02 5.53
C ARG A 95 -6.67 -4.17 4.41
N GLY A 96 -7.51 -4.82 3.61
CA GLY A 96 -8.17 -4.31 2.40
C GLY A 96 -7.49 -4.78 1.11
N ILE A 97 -6.17 -4.94 1.10
CA ILE A 97 -5.40 -5.37 -0.07
C ILE A 97 -5.53 -6.89 -0.25
N THR A 98 -5.29 -7.66 0.81
CA THR A 98 -5.39 -9.12 0.81
C THR A 98 -6.78 -9.59 0.40
N GLU A 99 -7.82 -8.97 0.95
CA GLU A 99 -9.22 -9.28 0.69
C GLU A 99 -9.59 -8.94 -0.75
N SER A 100 -9.19 -7.76 -1.25
CA SER A 100 -9.49 -7.36 -2.62
C SER A 100 -8.78 -8.23 -3.66
N LEU A 101 -7.54 -8.65 -3.40
CA LEU A 101 -6.81 -9.58 -4.26
C LEU A 101 -7.50 -10.96 -4.27
N ALA A 102 -7.85 -11.48 -3.09
CA ALA A 102 -8.54 -12.76 -2.96
C ALA A 102 -9.94 -12.76 -3.60
N GLU A 103 -10.71 -11.67 -3.46
CA GLU A 103 -12.00 -11.47 -4.13
C GLU A 103 -11.89 -11.49 -5.66
N LYS A 104 -10.72 -11.12 -6.20
CA LYS A 104 -10.40 -11.20 -7.63
C LYS A 104 -9.81 -12.56 -8.05
N GLY A 105 -9.73 -13.52 -7.13
CA GLY A 105 -9.26 -14.87 -7.41
C GLY A 105 -7.74 -15.04 -7.32
N VAL A 106 -7.01 -14.01 -6.86
CA VAL A 106 -5.56 -14.12 -6.63
C VAL A 106 -5.32 -14.93 -5.36
N GLU A 107 -4.50 -15.98 -5.44
CA GLU A 107 -4.04 -16.69 -4.25
C GLU A 107 -3.00 -15.83 -3.52
N VAL A 108 -3.35 -15.32 -2.33
CA VAL A 108 -2.47 -14.45 -1.54
C VAL A 108 -2.01 -15.17 -0.28
N ILE A 109 -0.70 -15.13 -0.04
CA ILE A 109 -0.07 -15.66 1.16
C ILE A 109 0.63 -14.51 1.87
N THR A 110 0.22 -14.22 3.10
CA THR A 110 0.92 -13.23 3.92
C THR A 110 2.09 -13.88 4.66
N ALA A 111 3.24 -13.21 4.68
CA ALA A 111 4.40 -13.64 5.44
C ALA A 111 4.80 -12.59 6.48
N THR A 112 4.95 -13.08 7.70
CA THR A 112 5.37 -12.31 8.87
C THR A 112 6.87 -12.31 9.00
N VAL A 113 7.45 -11.15 9.29
CA VAL A 113 8.87 -11.03 9.61
C VAL A 113 9.04 -10.19 10.88
N PRO A 114 10.15 -10.33 11.62
CA PRO A 114 10.40 -9.51 12.79
C PRO A 114 10.31 -8.01 12.47
N PRO A 115 9.53 -7.22 13.25
CA PRO A 115 9.25 -5.82 12.94
C PRO A 115 10.51 -4.96 12.93
N SER A 116 11.49 -5.27 13.78
CA SER A 116 12.70 -4.49 13.99
C SER A 116 13.98 -5.28 13.70
N GLY A 117 13.88 -6.50 13.14
CA GLY A 117 15.03 -7.39 13.01
C GLY A 117 16.00 -7.05 11.88
N SER A 118 17.22 -7.61 11.94
CA SER A 118 18.18 -7.48 10.83
C SER A 118 17.62 -8.06 9.52
N ILE A 119 18.13 -7.61 8.36
CA ILE A 119 17.73 -8.09 7.04
C ILE A 119 17.93 -9.62 6.96
N GLU A 120 19.03 -10.15 7.48
CA GLU A 120 19.33 -11.58 7.51
C GLU A 120 18.30 -12.36 8.33
N LYS A 121 17.97 -11.87 9.53
CA LYS A 121 17.00 -12.55 10.40
C LYS A 121 15.60 -12.51 9.80
N ARG A 122 15.22 -11.37 9.22
CA ARG A 122 13.95 -11.20 8.52
C ARG A 122 13.85 -12.10 7.29
N ALA A 123 14.93 -12.22 6.52
CA ALA A 123 14.99 -13.10 5.36
C ALA A 123 14.84 -14.59 5.75
N GLU A 124 15.45 -15.01 6.86
CA GLU A 124 15.29 -16.37 7.38
C GLU A 124 13.84 -16.66 7.78
N MET A 125 13.20 -15.74 8.51
CA MET A 125 11.79 -15.89 8.89
C MET A 125 10.86 -15.86 7.68
N LEU A 126 11.17 -15.02 6.67
CA LEU A 126 10.45 -14.96 5.41
C LEU A 126 10.52 -16.31 4.67
N ALA A 127 11.73 -16.88 4.55
CA ALA A 127 11.95 -18.17 3.92
C ALA A 127 11.11 -19.27 4.57
N GLN A 128 11.17 -19.39 5.90
CA GLN A 128 10.42 -20.38 6.67
C GLN A 128 8.91 -20.20 6.52
N SER A 129 8.43 -18.95 6.46
CA SER A 129 7.02 -18.65 6.27
C SER A 129 6.53 -19.08 4.88
N ILE A 130 7.30 -18.75 3.83
CA ILE A 130 6.95 -19.12 2.45
C ILE A 130 7.00 -20.62 2.27
N GLU A 131 8.05 -21.31 2.73
CA GLU A 131 8.17 -22.77 2.62
C GLU A 131 6.95 -23.48 3.24
N ARG A 132 6.52 -23.04 4.43
CA ARG A 132 5.38 -23.62 5.13
C ARG A 132 4.04 -23.34 4.44
N LYS A 133 3.85 -22.12 3.93
CA LYS A 133 2.54 -21.66 3.43
C LYS A 133 2.34 -21.90 1.93
N ALA A 134 3.40 -21.81 1.12
CA ALA A 134 3.34 -21.99 -0.33
C ALA A 134 3.23 -23.46 -0.74
N LYS A 135 3.55 -24.41 0.15
CA LYS A 135 3.40 -25.86 -0.07
C LYS A 135 4.02 -26.34 -1.39
N GLY A 136 5.21 -25.83 -1.72
CA GLY A 136 5.96 -26.17 -2.93
C GLY A 136 5.48 -25.51 -4.22
N LYS A 137 4.46 -24.65 -4.19
CA LYS A 137 4.09 -23.81 -5.33
C LYS A 137 5.21 -22.81 -5.63
N ALA A 138 5.36 -22.46 -6.90
CA ALA A 138 6.14 -21.30 -7.25
C ALA A 138 5.40 -20.03 -6.85
N VAL A 139 6.12 -18.95 -6.60
CA VAL A 139 5.53 -17.75 -6.00
C VAL A 139 6.08 -16.45 -6.59
N ASN A 140 5.24 -15.43 -6.57
CA ASN A 140 5.60 -14.04 -6.85
C ASN A 140 5.68 -13.29 -5.53
N ILE A 141 6.78 -12.58 -5.25
CA ILE A 141 6.97 -11.91 -3.98
C ILE A 141 6.77 -10.40 -4.16
N ILE A 142 6.00 -9.78 -3.26
CA ILE A 142 5.95 -8.33 -3.08
C ILE A 142 6.47 -8.01 -1.67
N ALA A 143 7.71 -7.51 -1.62
CA ALA A 143 8.46 -7.31 -0.38
C ALA A 143 9.66 -6.37 -0.59
N GLY A 144 10.53 -6.23 0.42
CA GLY A 144 11.69 -5.33 0.39
C GLY A 144 13.04 -6.06 0.43
N LEU A 145 13.99 -5.50 1.17
CA LEU A 145 15.39 -5.95 1.22
C LEU A 145 15.57 -7.39 1.76
N ASP A 146 14.73 -7.81 2.70
CA ASP A 146 14.72 -9.17 3.25
C ASP A 146 14.48 -10.23 2.16
N SER A 147 13.56 -9.97 1.23
CA SER A 147 13.33 -10.88 0.11
C SER A 147 14.50 -10.94 -0.87
N ARG A 148 15.20 -9.81 -1.14
CA ARG A 148 16.44 -9.82 -1.94
C ARG A 148 17.52 -10.66 -1.28
N TYR A 149 17.70 -10.52 0.02
CA TYR A 149 18.66 -11.32 0.77
C TYR A 149 18.27 -12.81 0.74
N MET A 150 17.00 -13.12 0.98
CA MET A 150 16.48 -14.49 0.94
C MET A 150 16.75 -15.15 -0.41
N VAL A 151 16.38 -14.47 -1.50
CA VAL A 151 16.51 -14.99 -2.86
C VAL A 151 17.98 -15.15 -3.24
N SER A 152 18.84 -14.18 -2.95
CA SER A 152 20.24 -14.20 -3.40
C SER A 152 21.14 -15.07 -2.53
N ARG A 153 20.96 -15.03 -1.20
CA ARG A 153 21.88 -15.64 -0.22
C ARG A 153 21.36 -16.93 0.39
N LEU A 154 20.07 -17.01 0.71
CA LEU A 154 19.51 -18.15 1.42
C LEU A 154 19.07 -19.26 0.46
N GLN A 155 18.53 -18.89 -0.71
CA GLN A 155 18.08 -19.81 -1.76
C GLN A 155 17.35 -21.05 -1.20
N PRO A 156 16.25 -20.86 -0.44
CA PRO A 156 15.58 -21.95 0.24
C PRO A 156 15.15 -23.05 -0.77
N PRO A 157 15.54 -24.32 -0.57
CA PRO A 157 15.48 -25.36 -1.61
C PRO A 157 14.05 -25.71 -2.06
N ASN A 158 13.05 -25.48 -1.21
CA ASN A 158 11.64 -25.78 -1.48
C ASN A 158 10.81 -24.55 -1.87
N VAL A 159 11.47 -23.43 -2.21
CA VAL A 159 10.81 -22.18 -2.58
C VAL A 159 11.27 -21.77 -3.96
N ARG A 160 10.38 -21.92 -4.95
CA ARG A 160 10.63 -21.45 -6.32
C ARG A 160 10.07 -20.04 -6.48
N VAL A 161 10.94 -19.04 -6.44
CA VAL A 161 10.55 -17.64 -6.68
C VAL A 161 10.56 -17.37 -8.19
N LEU A 162 9.49 -16.78 -8.72
CA LEU A 162 9.35 -16.38 -10.12
C LEU A 162 9.60 -14.90 -10.32
N SER A 163 9.15 -14.08 -9.36
CA SER A 163 9.39 -12.65 -9.38
C SER A 163 9.55 -12.07 -7.99
N LEU A 164 10.24 -10.92 -7.94
CA LEU A 164 10.31 -10.04 -6.80
C LEU A 164 9.96 -8.62 -7.23
N THR A 165 8.84 -8.12 -6.72
CA THR A 165 8.41 -6.73 -6.88
C THR A 165 8.68 -5.96 -5.59
N THR A 166 9.46 -4.89 -5.67
CA THR A 166 9.70 -4.00 -4.54
C THR A 166 8.92 -2.69 -4.68
N ILE A 167 8.44 -2.15 -3.56
CA ILE A 167 7.66 -0.91 -3.54
C ILE A 167 8.32 0.01 -2.53
N ALA A 168 8.81 1.16 -3.00
CA ALA A 168 9.53 2.16 -2.21
C ALA A 168 10.60 1.57 -1.28
N THR A 169 11.35 0.58 -1.76
CA THR A 169 12.38 -0.10 -0.96
C THR A 169 13.69 0.69 -1.04
N PRO A 170 14.40 0.94 0.07
CA PRO A 170 15.64 1.72 0.04
C PRO A 170 16.83 0.87 -0.45
N HIS A 171 16.86 0.49 -1.73
CA HIS A 171 17.92 -0.36 -2.30
C HIS A 171 19.31 0.28 -2.24
N ARG A 172 19.38 1.61 -2.20
CA ARG A 172 20.64 2.37 -2.04
C ARG A 172 20.70 3.10 -0.70
N GLY A 173 19.89 2.65 0.26
CA GLY A 173 19.74 3.25 1.58
C GLY A 173 18.85 4.49 1.58
N SER A 174 18.86 5.20 2.70
CA SER A 174 18.11 6.45 2.90
C SER A 174 19.03 7.50 3.51
N ALA A 175 19.13 8.67 2.88
CA ALA A 175 19.85 9.81 3.45
C ALA A 175 19.23 10.28 4.77
N PHE A 176 17.95 9.99 5.00
CA PHE A 176 17.32 10.23 6.30
C PHE A 176 17.85 9.27 7.38
N ALA A 177 18.11 8.01 7.05
CA ALA A 177 18.79 7.09 7.95
C ALA A 177 20.19 7.63 8.30
N ASP A 178 20.98 8.01 7.29
CA ASP A 178 22.32 8.61 7.51
C ASP A 178 22.26 9.89 8.34
N TYR A 179 21.26 10.74 8.12
CA TYR A 179 21.01 11.94 8.93
C TYR A 179 20.73 11.59 10.39
N LEU A 180 19.86 10.62 10.67
CA LEU A 180 19.58 10.20 12.04
C LEU A 180 20.84 9.70 12.73
N PHE A 181 21.61 8.83 12.07
CA PHE A 181 22.88 8.31 12.59
C PHE A 181 23.87 9.44 12.94
N ARG A 182 24.00 10.45 12.06
CA ARG A 182 24.85 11.63 12.33
C ARG A 182 24.37 12.47 13.51
N GLN A 183 23.06 12.68 13.64
CA GLN A 183 22.49 13.48 14.73
C GLN A 183 22.63 12.82 16.10
N ILE A 184 22.50 11.49 16.15
CA ILE A 184 22.71 10.74 17.40
C ILE A 184 24.18 10.77 17.79
N GLY A 185 25.09 10.60 16.80
CA GLY A 185 26.53 10.61 16.99
C GLY A 185 27.07 9.31 17.64
N PRO A 186 28.35 8.98 17.44
CA PRO A 186 28.92 7.71 17.88
C PRO A 186 28.93 7.53 19.41
N MET A 187 28.95 8.64 20.17
CA MET A 187 28.89 8.58 21.64
C MET A 187 27.51 8.21 22.19
N ASN A 188 26.42 8.59 21.51
CA ASN A 188 25.06 8.29 21.97
C ASN A 188 24.44 7.08 21.25
N LEU A 189 25.08 6.57 20.20
CA LEU A 189 24.66 5.36 19.48
C LEU A 189 24.48 4.16 20.42
N PRO A 190 25.43 3.84 21.33
CA PRO A 190 25.26 2.75 22.28
C PRO A 190 24.09 2.96 23.25
N HIS A 191 23.80 4.21 23.62
CA HIS A 191 22.68 4.55 24.50
C HIS A 191 21.35 4.41 23.76
N LEU A 192 21.23 4.92 22.54
CA LEU A 192 20.05 4.70 21.71
C LEU A 192 19.84 3.20 21.46
N TYR A 193 20.90 2.47 21.17
CA TYR A 193 20.82 1.03 20.95
C TYR A 193 20.34 0.28 22.20
N LYS A 194 20.83 0.64 23.39
CA LYS A 194 20.30 0.10 24.65
C LYS A 194 18.84 0.46 24.87
N THR A 195 18.43 1.70 24.58
CA THR A 195 17.04 2.14 24.73
C THR A 195 16.11 1.43 23.75
N LEU A 196 16.49 1.31 22.48
CA LEU A 196 15.74 0.57 21.47
C LEU A 196 15.63 -0.92 21.85
N ALA A 197 16.73 -1.55 22.25
CA ALA A 197 16.74 -2.94 22.72
C ALA A 197 15.86 -3.14 23.97
N TYR A 198 15.84 -2.18 24.90
CA TYR A 198 14.95 -2.18 26.07
C TYR A 198 13.46 -2.18 25.67
N PHE A 199 13.10 -1.50 24.58
CA PHE A 199 11.75 -1.52 24.01
C PHE A 199 11.51 -2.66 23.00
N GLY A 200 12.44 -3.63 22.88
CA GLY A 200 12.31 -4.77 21.97
C GLY A 200 12.53 -4.43 20.48
N LEU A 201 13.19 -3.31 20.19
CA LEU A 201 13.56 -2.91 18.83
C LEU A 201 15.02 -3.30 18.55
N GLU A 202 15.27 -4.20 17.59
CA GLU A 202 16.65 -4.52 17.21
C GLU A 202 17.29 -3.34 16.48
N THR A 203 18.54 -3.09 16.85
CA THR A 203 19.26 -1.85 16.56
C THR A 203 19.98 -1.90 15.22
N GLY A 204 20.39 -3.09 14.80
CA GLY A 204 21.07 -3.33 13.52
C GLY A 204 20.19 -3.00 12.32
N ALA A 205 18.86 -3.07 12.46
CA ALA A 205 17.97 -2.85 11.34
C ALA A 205 18.00 -1.41 10.78
N PHE A 206 18.24 -0.41 11.63
CA PHE A 206 18.36 0.98 11.18
C PHE A 206 19.70 1.23 10.47
N GLU A 207 20.80 0.64 10.97
CA GLU A 207 22.11 0.75 10.32
C GLU A 207 22.08 0.14 8.92
N GLN A 208 21.34 -0.96 8.77
CA GLN A 208 21.16 -1.63 7.50
C GLN A 208 20.36 -0.81 6.48
N LEU A 209 19.72 0.31 6.85
CA LEU A 209 19.07 1.23 5.93
C LEU A 209 19.98 2.39 5.48
N THR A 210 21.20 2.48 5.98
CA THR A 210 22.16 3.54 5.61
C THR A 210 22.64 3.37 4.17
N MET A 211 22.98 4.49 3.51
CA MET A 211 23.49 4.43 2.13
C MET A 211 24.83 3.69 2.07
N LYS A 212 25.67 3.88 3.09
CA LYS A 212 26.95 3.19 3.24
C LYS A 212 26.78 1.67 3.33
N TYR A 213 25.94 1.18 4.24
CA TYR A 213 25.73 -0.26 4.40
C TYR A 213 25.16 -0.87 3.10
N MET A 214 24.22 -0.18 2.46
CA MET A 214 23.63 -0.66 1.20
C MET A 214 24.65 -0.75 0.06
N ALA A 215 25.52 0.25 -0.08
CA ALA A 215 26.53 0.31 -1.14
C ALA A 215 27.71 -0.66 -0.89
N GLU A 216 28.25 -0.68 0.33
CA GLU A 216 29.51 -1.40 0.63
C GLU A 216 29.28 -2.84 1.11
N SER A 217 28.12 -3.14 1.69
CA SER A 217 27.86 -4.44 2.32
C SER A 217 26.69 -5.19 1.68
N PHE A 218 25.52 -4.57 1.56
CA PHE A 218 24.32 -5.30 1.13
C PHE A 218 24.36 -5.65 -0.36
N ASN A 219 24.35 -4.66 -1.24
CA ASN A 219 24.21 -4.87 -2.68
C ASN A 219 25.31 -5.74 -3.30
N PRO A 220 26.60 -5.60 -2.92
CA PRO A 220 27.65 -6.49 -3.45
C PRO A 220 27.43 -7.96 -3.10
N ARG A 221 26.76 -8.25 -1.97
CA ARG A 221 26.49 -9.62 -1.52
C ARG A 221 25.15 -10.15 -2.04
N THR A 222 24.24 -9.29 -2.46
CA THR A 222 22.87 -9.65 -2.89
C THR A 222 22.61 -9.32 -4.36
N PRO A 223 23.39 -9.88 -5.31
CA PRO A 223 23.07 -9.74 -6.73
C PRO A 223 21.73 -10.40 -7.06
N ASP A 224 21.13 -9.95 -8.15
CA ASP A 224 19.93 -10.58 -8.71
C ASP A 224 20.27 -12.01 -9.18
N VAL A 225 19.29 -12.90 -9.08
CA VAL A 225 19.43 -14.32 -9.42
C VAL A 225 18.80 -14.55 -10.79
N ASP A 226 19.53 -15.21 -11.68
CA ASP A 226 19.06 -15.55 -13.02
C ASP A 226 17.77 -16.37 -12.97
N GLY A 227 16.83 -16.05 -13.87
CA GLY A 227 15.53 -16.70 -13.96
C GLY A 227 14.44 -16.13 -13.04
N ILE A 228 14.76 -15.10 -12.23
CA ILE A 228 13.78 -14.36 -11.44
C ILE A 228 13.54 -12.99 -12.06
N ALA A 229 12.28 -12.61 -12.24
CA ALA A 229 11.91 -11.28 -12.71
C ALA A 229 11.95 -10.27 -11.55
N TYR A 230 12.69 -9.17 -11.70
CA TYR A 230 12.78 -8.11 -10.70
C TYR A 230 12.04 -6.87 -11.18
N TYR A 231 11.08 -6.41 -10.39
CA TYR A 231 10.31 -5.19 -10.62
C TYR A 231 10.43 -4.23 -9.46
N SER A 232 10.31 -2.93 -9.72
CA SER A 232 10.24 -1.96 -8.64
C SER A 232 9.37 -0.75 -8.96
N TYR A 233 8.80 -0.18 -7.90
CA TYR A 233 8.04 1.06 -7.92
C TYR A 233 8.63 2.06 -6.92
N GLY A 234 8.69 3.33 -7.31
CA GLY A 234 9.00 4.43 -6.39
C GLY A 234 7.76 5.25 -6.07
N ALA A 235 7.91 6.18 -5.14
CA ALA A 235 6.88 7.16 -4.83
C ALA A 235 7.53 8.52 -4.54
N THR A 236 6.79 9.59 -4.82
CA THR A 236 7.18 10.95 -4.46
C THR A 236 6.01 11.64 -3.76
N LEU A 237 6.31 12.43 -2.73
CA LEU A 237 5.32 13.13 -1.92
C LEU A 237 5.50 14.64 -2.07
N ARG A 238 4.41 15.41 -2.07
CA ARG A 238 4.46 16.87 -1.88
C ARG A 238 3.93 17.21 -0.49
N PRO A 239 4.78 17.19 0.56
CA PRO A 239 4.29 17.26 1.93
C PRO A 239 3.71 18.65 2.23
N ARG A 240 2.46 18.65 2.74
CA ARG A 240 1.86 19.83 3.37
C ARG A 240 2.66 20.21 4.63
N ILE A 241 2.49 21.45 5.10
CA ILE A 241 3.19 21.96 6.29
C ILE A 241 2.90 21.09 7.53
N THR A 242 1.72 20.50 7.61
CA THR A 242 1.29 19.63 8.72
C THR A 242 1.68 18.16 8.55
N SER A 243 2.42 17.80 7.49
CA SER A 243 2.80 16.41 7.24
C SER A 243 3.85 15.92 8.23
N VAL A 244 3.66 14.71 8.78
CA VAL A 244 4.63 14.03 9.64
C VAL A 244 5.96 13.76 8.91
N PHE A 245 5.92 13.64 7.58
CA PHE A 245 7.09 13.42 6.74
C PHE A 245 7.79 14.71 6.32
N ARG A 246 7.32 15.90 6.72
CA ARG A 246 7.91 17.17 6.25
C ARG A 246 9.41 17.26 6.53
N LYS A 247 9.84 16.90 7.74
CA LYS A 247 11.26 17.01 8.13
C LYS A 247 12.13 15.99 7.40
N SER A 248 11.71 14.72 7.39
CA SER A 248 12.45 13.66 6.71
C SER A 248 12.49 13.90 5.20
N HIS A 249 11.36 14.29 4.60
CA HIS A 249 11.30 14.68 3.20
C HIS A 249 12.25 15.83 2.88
N SER A 250 12.32 16.88 3.72
CA SER A 250 13.22 18.01 3.46
C SER A 250 14.69 17.59 3.44
N VAL A 251 15.11 16.76 4.39
CA VAL A 251 16.48 16.21 4.46
C VAL A 251 16.79 15.39 3.21
N MET A 252 15.85 14.54 2.79
CA MET A 252 16.02 13.70 1.61
C MET A 252 15.94 14.48 0.31
N GLN A 253 15.10 15.50 0.23
CA GLN A 253 14.97 16.35 -0.95
C GLN A 253 16.27 17.07 -1.26
N GLU A 254 16.96 17.53 -0.21
CA GLU A 254 18.28 18.17 -0.33
C GLU A 254 19.38 17.17 -0.71
N ALA A 255 19.34 15.96 -0.17
CA ALA A 255 20.41 14.96 -0.36
C ALA A 255 20.24 14.06 -1.61
N GLU A 256 19.01 13.67 -1.93
CA GLU A 256 18.70 12.62 -2.92
C GLU A 256 17.62 13.02 -3.94
N GLY A 257 16.93 14.15 -3.73
CA GLY A 257 15.88 14.63 -4.63
C GLY A 257 14.47 14.08 -4.31
N PRO A 258 13.60 13.89 -5.32
CA PRO A 258 12.22 13.42 -5.14
C PRO A 258 12.13 12.16 -4.26
N ASN A 259 11.22 12.17 -3.28
CA ASN A 259 11.11 11.11 -2.27
C ASN A 259 9.71 11.04 -1.66
N ASP A 260 9.39 9.90 -1.05
CA ASP A 260 8.11 9.62 -0.41
C ASP A 260 8.04 10.01 1.08
N GLY A 261 9.09 10.69 1.57
CA GLY A 261 9.30 11.03 2.97
C GLY A 261 10.26 10.12 3.73
N LEU A 262 10.61 8.93 3.22
CA LEU A 262 11.57 8.01 3.86
C LEU A 262 12.55 7.38 2.87
N VAL A 263 12.14 7.23 1.60
CA VAL A 263 12.92 6.61 0.53
C VAL A 263 12.89 7.51 -0.71
N SER A 264 14.06 7.75 -1.29
CA SER A 264 14.19 8.52 -2.53
C SER A 264 13.77 7.68 -3.73
N VAL A 265 13.27 8.33 -4.79
CA VAL A 265 12.95 7.66 -6.05
C VAL A 265 14.20 6.93 -6.60
N LYS A 266 15.37 7.57 -6.52
CA LYS A 266 16.65 6.99 -6.93
C LYS A 266 17.01 5.71 -6.14
N SER A 267 16.75 5.70 -4.84
CA SER A 267 16.99 4.53 -3.99
C SER A 267 15.98 3.41 -4.25
N ALA A 268 14.72 3.76 -4.61
CA ALA A 268 13.67 2.78 -4.91
C ALA A 268 13.87 2.02 -6.23
N LYS A 269 14.57 2.58 -7.22
CA LYS A 269 14.81 1.94 -8.53
C LYS A 269 15.64 0.65 -8.42
N TRP A 270 15.08 -0.49 -8.81
CA TRP A 270 15.77 -1.80 -8.89
C TRP A 270 15.17 -2.70 -9.99
N GLY A 271 16.00 -3.51 -10.65
CA GLY A 271 15.54 -4.36 -11.76
C GLY A 271 14.82 -3.56 -12.85
N THR A 272 13.70 -4.07 -13.33
CA THR A 272 12.81 -3.36 -14.25
C THR A 272 11.95 -2.36 -13.46
N TYR A 273 12.32 -1.09 -13.53
CA TYR A 273 11.54 -0.02 -12.91
C TYR A 273 10.22 0.16 -13.66
N LYS A 274 9.10 0.20 -12.92
CA LYS A 274 7.75 0.33 -13.49
C LYS A 274 7.14 1.73 -13.29
N GLY A 275 7.87 2.63 -12.63
CA GLY A 275 7.51 4.05 -12.50
C GLY A 275 7.38 4.57 -11.07
N THR A 276 7.11 5.88 -10.98
CA THR A 276 7.01 6.64 -9.73
C THR A 276 5.58 7.05 -9.43
N LEU A 277 5.04 6.68 -8.28
CA LEU A 277 3.72 7.12 -7.81
C LEU A 277 3.73 8.61 -7.40
N ASP A 278 2.78 9.39 -7.93
CA ASP A 278 2.70 10.84 -7.70
C ASP A 278 1.85 11.21 -6.47
N ASP A 279 2.42 12.07 -5.63
CA ASP A 279 1.84 12.56 -4.38
C ASP A 279 1.42 11.44 -3.42
N VAL A 280 2.31 10.47 -3.24
CA VAL A 280 2.12 9.28 -2.40
C VAL A 280 3.22 9.24 -1.36
N SER A 281 2.84 9.28 -0.07
CA SER A 281 3.79 9.08 1.03
C SER A 281 4.10 7.61 1.25
N HIS A 282 5.19 7.33 1.98
CA HIS A 282 5.56 5.97 2.35
C HIS A 282 4.42 5.21 3.07
N LEU A 283 3.55 5.90 3.83
CA LEU A 283 2.39 5.30 4.51
C LEU A 283 1.16 5.13 3.62
N ASP A 284 1.02 5.93 2.56
CA ASP A 284 -0.08 5.79 1.59
C ASP A 284 0.03 4.46 0.83
N LEU A 285 1.26 4.01 0.56
CA LEU A 285 1.57 2.74 -0.15
C LEU A 285 0.98 1.50 0.53
N ILE A 286 0.75 1.56 1.83
CA ILE A 286 0.15 0.48 2.64
C ILE A 286 -1.23 0.87 3.21
N ASN A 287 -1.86 1.90 2.63
CA ASN A 287 -3.20 2.39 2.99
C ASN A 287 -3.35 2.84 4.47
N TRP A 288 -2.30 3.42 5.07
CA TRP A 288 -2.29 3.80 6.48
C TRP A 288 -2.80 5.21 6.77
N THR A 289 -2.62 6.16 5.86
CA THR A 289 -3.13 7.54 5.96
C THR A 289 -4.65 7.61 6.08
N ASN A 290 -5.37 6.81 5.28
CA ASN A 290 -6.81 6.66 5.39
C ASN A 290 -7.23 6.12 6.77
N LYS A 291 -6.41 5.24 7.37
CA LYS A 291 -6.66 4.62 8.68
C LYS A 291 -6.32 5.53 9.85
N LEU A 292 -5.20 6.26 9.84
CA LEU A 292 -4.88 7.26 10.87
C LEU A 292 -5.95 8.36 10.91
N ARG A 293 -6.42 8.78 9.73
CA ARG A 293 -7.52 9.73 9.58
C ARG A 293 -8.85 9.18 10.12
N TRP A 294 -9.09 7.87 9.97
CA TRP A 294 -10.23 7.17 10.60
C TRP A 294 -10.06 7.03 12.12
N TRP A 295 -8.85 6.78 12.62
CA TRP A 295 -8.59 6.68 14.07
C TRP A 295 -8.75 8.02 14.80
N ILE A 296 -8.23 9.13 14.22
CA ILE A 296 -8.50 10.49 14.72
C ILE A 296 -10.01 10.76 14.70
N TRP A 297 -10.74 10.24 13.72
CA TRP A 297 -12.20 10.34 13.61
C TRP A 297 -12.95 9.57 14.72
N GLU A 298 -12.46 8.40 15.14
CA GLU A 298 -13.07 7.61 16.21
C GLU A 298 -12.82 8.23 17.59
N LEU A 299 -11.63 8.78 17.82
CA LEU A 299 -11.28 9.49 19.05
C LEU A 299 -12.00 10.84 19.21
N THR A 300 -12.29 11.54 18.11
CA THR A 300 -12.89 12.89 18.16
C THR A 300 -14.43 12.89 18.16
N GLY A 301 -15.09 11.73 18.03
CA GLY A 301 -16.54 11.59 18.25
C GLY A 301 -17.49 12.25 17.22
N HIS A 302 -16.97 12.78 16.11
CA HIS A 302 -17.78 13.51 15.11
C HIS A 302 -18.44 12.57 14.09
N ARG A 303 -19.39 11.73 14.54
CA ARG A 303 -20.05 10.67 13.72
C ARG A 303 -20.95 11.17 12.58
N LYS A 304 -21.59 12.35 12.70
CA LYS A 304 -22.68 12.77 11.79
C LYS A 304 -22.31 13.75 10.68
N GLN A 305 -21.18 14.46 10.77
CA GLN A 305 -20.82 15.49 9.77
C GLN A 305 -20.06 14.93 8.56
N TYR A 306 -19.55 13.69 8.66
CA TYR A 306 -18.70 13.09 7.62
C TYR A 306 -19.48 12.32 6.54
N VAL A 307 -20.65 11.71 6.84
CA VAL A 307 -21.46 11.04 5.79
C VAL A 307 -21.93 12.05 4.73
N LEU A 308 -22.33 13.25 5.16
CA LEU A 308 -22.63 14.35 4.24
C LEU A 308 -21.38 14.85 3.50
N ARG A 309 -20.18 14.77 4.11
CA ARG A 309 -18.94 15.26 3.50
C ARG A 309 -18.27 14.24 2.55
N VAL A 310 -18.35 12.94 2.82
CA VAL A 310 -17.88 11.83 1.97
C VAL A 310 -18.78 11.70 0.75
N VAL A 311 -20.11 11.77 0.93
CA VAL A 311 -21.04 11.87 -0.21
C VAL A 311 -20.81 13.19 -0.97
N SER A 312 -20.46 14.29 -0.29
CA SER A 312 -20.07 15.53 -0.98
C SER A 312 -18.66 15.53 -1.58
N CYS A 313 -17.82 14.53 -1.31
CA CYS A 313 -16.51 14.35 -1.96
C CYS A 313 -16.71 13.53 -3.24
N TRP A 314 -17.68 12.61 -3.21
CA TRP A 314 -18.18 11.90 -4.39
C TRP A 314 -19.04 12.79 -5.31
N ASN A 315 -19.77 13.78 -4.76
CA ASN A 315 -20.65 14.70 -5.51
C ASN A 315 -20.19 16.17 -5.53
N ARG A 316 -18.95 16.51 -5.13
CA ARG A 316 -18.42 17.86 -5.39
C ARG A 316 -17.88 17.94 -6.80
N LEU A 317 -18.59 18.70 -7.62
CA LEU A 317 -18.08 19.45 -8.76
C LEU A 317 -16.98 20.45 -8.32
N ARG A 318 -15.84 19.96 -7.82
CA ARG A 318 -14.57 20.69 -7.85
C ARG A 318 -13.54 19.73 -8.39
N ALA A 319 -13.07 20.02 -9.61
CA ALA A 319 -12.12 19.21 -10.36
C ALA A 319 -10.76 19.00 -9.68
N ASP A 320 -10.51 19.61 -8.52
CA ASP A 320 -9.21 19.77 -7.85
C ASP A 320 -8.93 18.79 -6.69
N GLU A 321 -9.94 18.08 -6.14
CA GLU A 321 -9.76 17.18 -4.97
C GLU A 321 -10.07 15.71 -5.26
N ARG A 322 -9.70 15.18 -6.44
CA ARG A 322 -9.75 13.74 -6.70
C ARG A 322 -8.53 13.07 -6.04
N CYS A 323 -8.76 12.06 -5.19
CA CYS A 323 -7.70 11.21 -4.62
C CYS A 323 -6.80 10.70 -5.77
N SER A 324 -5.52 11.05 -5.76
CA SER A 324 -4.56 10.65 -6.80
C SER A 324 -4.20 9.16 -6.74
N PHE A 325 -4.31 8.52 -5.57
CA PHE A 325 -3.83 7.16 -5.36
C PHE A 325 -4.80 6.30 -4.55
N ASN A 326 -5.03 5.08 -5.02
CA ASN A 326 -5.76 4.01 -4.34
C ASN A 326 -4.86 2.77 -4.26
N ALA A 327 -4.40 2.44 -3.05
CA ALA A 327 -3.54 1.28 -2.83
C ALA A 327 -4.16 -0.02 -3.35
N ILE A 328 -5.48 -0.24 -3.21
CA ILE A 328 -6.13 -1.46 -3.71
C ILE A 328 -6.02 -1.54 -5.24
N ALA A 329 -6.26 -0.43 -5.95
CA ALA A 329 -6.12 -0.37 -7.40
C ALA A 329 -4.67 -0.65 -7.83
N PHE A 330 -3.70 -0.15 -7.06
CA PHE A 330 -2.28 -0.37 -7.30
C PHE A 330 -1.88 -1.85 -7.16
N TYR A 331 -2.21 -2.51 -6.04
CA TYR A 331 -1.87 -3.93 -5.86
C TYR A 331 -2.59 -4.85 -6.86
N LEU A 332 -3.83 -4.54 -7.22
CA LEU A 332 -4.54 -5.25 -8.29
C LEU A 332 -3.87 -5.05 -9.66
N ALA A 333 -3.34 -3.85 -9.93
CA ALA A 333 -2.58 -3.61 -11.15
C ALA A 333 -1.23 -4.34 -11.18
N ILE A 334 -0.57 -4.53 -10.03
CA ILE A 334 0.63 -5.39 -9.94
C ILE A 334 0.26 -6.85 -10.23
N ALA A 335 -0.82 -7.38 -9.64
CA ALA A 335 -1.28 -8.74 -9.91
C ALA A 335 -1.60 -8.95 -11.41
N ASP A 336 -2.28 -7.99 -12.03
CA ASP A 336 -2.58 -7.97 -13.46
C ASP A 336 -1.31 -7.91 -14.33
N MET A 337 -0.31 -7.12 -13.92
CA MET A 337 0.99 -7.09 -14.59
C MET A 337 1.69 -8.45 -14.51
N LEU A 338 1.76 -9.06 -13.32
CA LEU A 338 2.35 -10.39 -13.15
C LEU A 338 1.65 -11.44 -14.01
N ALA A 339 0.31 -11.40 -14.10
CA ALA A 339 -0.45 -12.31 -14.95
C ALA A 339 -0.08 -12.19 -16.43
N LYS A 340 0.07 -10.95 -16.92
CA LYS A 340 0.42 -10.65 -18.33
C LYS A 340 1.84 -11.04 -18.69
N GLU A 341 2.76 -10.98 -17.73
CA GLU A 341 4.13 -11.48 -17.86
C GLU A 341 4.20 -13.02 -17.76
N GLY A 342 3.05 -13.69 -17.56
CA GLY A 342 2.95 -15.16 -17.45
C GLY A 342 3.39 -15.72 -16.10
N LEU A 343 3.48 -14.87 -15.08
CA LEU A 343 3.99 -15.18 -13.75
C LEU A 343 2.91 -15.65 -12.77
#